data_AF-A0A7X6UXN9-F1
#
_entry.id   AF-A0A7X6UXN9-F1
#
_cell.length_a   1.000
_cell.length_b   1.000
_cell.length_c   1.000
_cell.angle_alpha   90.00
_cell.angle_beta   90.00
_cell.angle_gamma   90.00
#
_symmetry.space_group_name_H-M   'P 1'
#
loop_
_entity.id
_entity.type
_entity.pdbx_description
1 polymer ?
#
loop_
_entity_poly.entity_id
_entity_poly.type
_entity_poly.pdbx_seq_one_letter_code
_entity_poly.pdbx_strand_id
1 'polypeptide(L)'
;MKVVDIYELEDRNKENIFLIRNALFFQAWERSAMLFKSLFFDYKINFKHYLNIGKDMVYLGFPVSVLPKIKKICAHKSYTLQEQASDLIKISNLPAIDIDFVAWKADHTPVMQIKPSADVSLPAFKVAYELCLYLCKLCSKFSKNYRYSLGENLRKTAVLLCENLYLATKIEKHTFKFISSSAEELNRLRIQIRLLKDLQQITIKQWAYINREIDDLQKNLMTGISKFKDLESASNVVPQSTQTSFN
;
A
#
# COMPACT_ATOMS: atom_id res chain seq x y z
N MET A 1 22.11 7.31 17.48
CA MET A 1 21.42 8.59 17.20
C MET A 1 19.91 8.35 17.14
N LYS A 2 19.05 9.22 17.68
CA LYS A 2 17.59 9.02 17.62
C LYS A 2 17.08 9.42 16.23
N VAL A 3 15.97 8.84 15.78
CA VAL A 3 15.42 9.10 14.44
C VAL A 3 15.00 10.57 14.23
N VAL A 4 14.62 11.27 15.31
CA VAL A 4 14.30 12.72 15.26
C VAL A 4 15.52 13.52 14.82
N ASP A 5 16.66 13.28 15.48
CA ASP A 5 17.93 13.94 15.17
C ASP A 5 18.40 13.64 13.73
N ILE A 6 18.15 12.42 13.25
CA ILE A 6 18.49 11.99 11.88
C ILE A 6 17.63 12.75 10.86
N TYR A 7 16.33 12.88 11.11
CA TYR A 7 15.42 13.63 10.23
C TYR A 7 15.83 15.11 10.15
N GLU A 8 16.09 15.76 11.28
CA GLU A 8 16.52 17.16 11.31
C GLU A 8 17.90 17.39 10.67
N LEU A 9 18.78 16.37 10.70
CA LEU A 9 20.07 16.41 10.01
C LEU A 9 19.88 16.35 8.49
N GLU A 10 19.06 15.42 8.01
CA GLU A 10 18.80 15.23 6.57
C GLU A 10 17.94 16.34 5.96
N ASP A 11 17.03 16.94 6.72
CA ASP A 11 16.22 18.08 6.26
C ASP A 11 17.08 19.31 5.95
N ARG A 12 18.16 19.51 6.74
CA ARG A 12 19.16 20.56 6.52
C ARG A 12 20.22 20.18 5.49
N ASN A 13 20.31 18.90 5.14
CA ASN A 13 21.33 18.39 4.24
C ASN A 13 20.97 18.66 2.78
N LYS A 14 21.90 19.23 2.01
CA LYS A 14 21.71 19.47 0.57
C LYS A 14 22.70 18.72 -0.30
N GLU A 15 23.95 18.56 0.16
CA GLU A 15 25.07 18.16 -0.70
C GLU A 15 26.04 17.19 -0.02
N ASN A 16 25.78 16.77 1.22
CA ASN A 16 26.67 15.87 1.95
C ASN A 16 26.06 14.47 2.07
N ILE A 17 26.90 13.47 2.28
CA ILE A 17 26.46 12.13 2.71
C ILE A 17 26.82 11.96 4.18
N PHE A 18 25.81 11.70 5.00
CA PHE A 18 25.98 11.31 6.39
C PHE A 18 25.81 9.79 6.53
N LEU A 19 26.85 9.14 7.04
CA LEU A 19 26.85 7.72 7.35
C LEU A 19 26.78 7.56 8.87
N ILE A 20 25.67 7.00 9.35
CA ILE A 20 25.39 6.79 10.76
C ILE A 20 25.63 5.32 11.08
N ARG A 21 26.47 5.05 12.08
CA ARG A 21 26.75 3.69 12.54
C ARG A 21 25.56 3.13 13.30
N ASN A 22 25.19 1.90 12.95
CA ASN A 22 24.18 1.11 13.63
C ASN A 22 24.71 -0.33 13.79
N ALA A 23 25.33 -0.59 14.95
CA ALA A 23 26.01 -1.84 15.27
C ALA A 23 27.05 -2.26 14.20
N LEU A 24 26.75 -3.31 13.43
CA LEU A 24 27.61 -3.89 12.38
C LEU A 24 27.43 -3.24 11.00
N PHE A 25 26.54 -2.26 10.89
CA PHE A 25 26.20 -1.59 9.63
C PHE A 25 26.40 -0.08 9.73
N PHE A 26 26.69 0.55 8.60
CA PHE A 26 26.48 1.98 8.41
C PHE A 26 25.19 2.19 7.63
N GLN A 27 24.47 3.25 7.98
CA GLN A 27 23.20 3.63 7.37
C GLN A 27 23.30 5.05 6.82
N ALA A 28 22.77 5.25 5.62
CA ALA A 28 22.54 6.56 5.03
C ALA A 28 21.04 6.75 4.85
N TRP A 29 20.54 7.95 5.15
CA TRP A 29 19.11 8.28 5.14
C TRP A 29 18.80 9.30 4.05
N GLU A 30 17.59 9.26 3.50
CA GLU A 30 17.05 10.32 2.63
C GLU A 30 18.00 10.74 1.49
N ARG A 31 18.47 12.00 1.50
CA ARG A 31 19.38 12.55 0.48
C ARG A 31 20.75 11.87 0.53
N SER A 32 21.25 11.58 1.73
CA SER A 32 22.49 10.80 1.89
C SER A 32 22.37 9.42 1.25
N ALA A 33 21.20 8.77 1.35
CA ALA A 33 20.96 7.48 0.70
C ALA A 33 20.97 7.59 -0.84
N MET A 34 20.31 8.62 -1.39
CA MET A 34 20.29 8.90 -2.83
C MET A 34 21.70 9.11 -3.38
N LEU A 35 22.44 10.04 -2.80
CA LEU A 35 23.79 10.38 -3.25
C LEU A 35 24.73 9.18 -3.10
N PHE A 36 24.60 8.41 -2.02
CA PHE A 36 25.44 7.24 -1.80
C PHE A 36 25.21 6.17 -2.87
N LYS A 37 23.94 5.88 -3.19
CA LYS A 37 23.57 4.90 -4.23
C LYS A 37 24.10 5.31 -5.60
N SER A 38 24.04 6.60 -5.94
CA SER A 38 24.52 7.12 -7.23
C SER A 38 26.04 7.19 -7.35
N LEU A 39 26.77 7.45 -6.26
CA LEU A 39 28.22 7.73 -6.31
C LEU A 39 29.11 6.55 -5.96
N PHE A 40 28.60 5.58 -5.19
CA PHE A 40 29.39 4.48 -4.65
C PHE A 40 28.89 3.12 -5.11
N PHE A 41 27.80 2.63 -4.53
CA PHE A 41 27.36 1.25 -4.69
C PHE A 41 25.84 1.16 -4.73
N ASP A 42 25.32 0.32 -5.63
CA ASP A 42 23.90 0.05 -5.75
C ASP A 42 23.40 -0.89 -4.64
N TYR A 43 23.07 -0.31 -3.49
CA TYR A 43 22.42 -1.02 -2.39
C TYR A 43 20.90 -0.87 -2.45
N LYS A 44 20.21 -1.87 -1.89
CA LYS A 44 18.76 -1.83 -1.72
C LYS A 44 18.37 -0.69 -0.78
N ILE A 45 17.46 0.17 -1.25
CA ILE A 45 16.80 1.17 -0.42
C ILE A 45 15.66 0.50 0.36
N ASN A 46 15.59 0.78 1.65
CA ASN A 46 14.55 0.35 2.54
C ASN A 46 13.68 1.54 2.92
N PHE A 47 12.40 1.26 3.17
CA PHE A 47 11.43 2.25 3.61
C PHE A 47 10.95 1.95 5.02
N LYS A 48 10.69 3.00 5.81
CA LYS A 48 10.06 2.89 7.12
C LYS A 48 9.25 4.14 7.44
N HIS A 49 8.01 3.92 7.88
CA HIS A 49 7.18 4.95 8.49
C HIS A 49 7.47 5.06 9.99
N TYR A 50 7.70 6.27 10.48
CA TYR A 50 7.98 6.55 11.89
C TYR A 50 6.81 7.27 12.55
N LEU A 51 6.00 6.52 13.31
CA LEU A 51 4.80 7.03 13.99
C LEU A 51 5.10 8.18 14.96
N ASN A 52 6.25 8.16 15.61
CA ASN A 52 6.68 9.18 16.58
C ASN A 52 7.02 10.53 15.95
N ILE A 53 7.30 10.57 14.64
CA ILE A 53 7.60 11.81 13.89
C ILE A 53 6.50 12.08 12.86
N GLY A 54 5.65 11.09 12.55
CA GLY A 54 4.62 11.17 11.51
C GLY A 54 5.22 11.31 10.10
N LYS A 55 6.40 10.73 9.86
CA LYS A 55 7.15 10.90 8.62
C LYS A 55 7.55 9.56 7.99
N ASP A 56 7.56 9.60 6.66
CA ASP A 56 8.04 8.54 5.79
C ASP A 56 9.52 8.74 5.50
N MET A 57 10.33 7.74 5.85
CA MET A 57 11.76 7.79 5.66
C MET A 57 12.28 6.63 4.82
N VAL A 58 13.24 6.94 3.95
CA VAL A 58 14.00 5.96 3.18
C VAL A 58 15.44 5.90 3.66
N TYR A 59 16.03 4.71 3.67
CA TYR A 59 17.41 4.50 4.09
C TYR A 59 18.05 3.33 3.37
N LEU A 60 19.38 3.38 3.25
CA LEU A 60 20.18 2.24 2.84
C LEU A 60 21.16 1.87 3.94
N GLY A 61 21.49 0.59 4.02
CA GLY A 61 22.45 0.07 4.98
C GLY A 61 23.49 -0.81 4.29
N PHE A 62 24.75 -0.69 4.71
CA PHE A 62 25.83 -1.54 4.24
C PHE A 62 26.77 -1.97 5.38
N PRO A 63 27.46 -3.11 5.27
CA PRO A 63 28.34 -3.61 6.32
C PRO A 63 29.55 -2.71 6.56
N VAL A 64 30.01 -2.62 7.81
CA VAL A 64 31.21 -1.83 8.20
C VAL A 64 32.46 -2.25 7.41
N SER A 65 32.56 -3.51 6.98
CA SER A 65 33.66 -4.03 6.17
C SER A 65 33.82 -3.35 4.80
N VAL A 66 32.81 -2.62 4.32
CA VAL A 66 32.83 -1.90 3.04
C VAL A 66 33.46 -0.50 3.19
N LEU A 67 33.51 0.04 4.41
CA LEU A 67 34.05 1.38 4.68
C LEU A 67 35.48 1.61 4.16
N PRO A 68 36.44 0.67 4.27
CA PRO A 68 37.77 0.84 3.70
C PRO A 68 37.75 1.02 2.17
N LYS A 69 36.82 0.37 1.46
CA LYS A 69 36.66 0.54 0.01
C LYS A 69 36.13 1.93 -0.32
N ILE A 70 35.16 2.42 0.46
CA ILE A 70 34.61 3.78 0.33
C ILE A 70 35.73 4.82 0.54
N LYS A 71 36.55 4.67 1.60
CA LYS A 71 37.69 5.55 1.87
C LYS A 71 38.66 5.64 0.68
N LYS A 72 38.96 4.50 0.04
CA LYS A 72 39.80 4.47 -1.18
C LYS A 72 39.15 5.23 -2.35
N ILE A 73 37.84 5.04 -2.57
CA ILE A 73 37.10 5.75 -3.62
C ILE A 73 37.10 7.26 -3.35
N CYS A 74 36.87 7.69 -2.12
CA CYS A 74 36.91 9.10 -1.74
C CYS A 74 38.29 9.72 -2.00
N ALA A 75 39.37 9.02 -1.63
CA ALA A 75 40.73 9.48 -1.90
C ALA A 75 41.02 9.64 -3.41
N HIS A 76 40.56 8.68 -4.23
CA HIS A 76 40.75 8.73 -5.67
C HIS A 76 39.89 9.80 -6.37
N LYS A 77 38.66 10.02 -5.90
CA LYS A 77 37.71 11.00 -6.45
C LYS A 77 37.81 12.39 -5.79
N SER A 78 38.78 12.61 -4.90
CA SER A 78 38.97 13.86 -4.14
C SER A 78 37.78 14.29 -3.27
N TYR A 79 37.02 13.33 -2.75
CA TYR A 79 35.94 13.60 -1.79
C TYR A 79 36.49 13.76 -0.38
N THR A 80 35.97 14.71 0.38
CA THR A 80 36.44 15.00 1.74
C THR A 80 35.62 14.18 2.75
N LEU A 81 36.27 13.21 3.40
CA LEU A 81 35.68 12.40 4.46
C LEU A 81 36.11 12.93 5.83
N GLN A 82 35.14 13.31 6.66
CA GLN A 82 35.33 13.80 8.03
C GLN A 82 34.61 12.87 9.01
N GLU A 83 35.34 12.31 9.95
CA GLU A 83 34.78 11.55 11.07
C GLU A 83 34.46 12.55 12.20
N GLN A 84 33.18 12.89 12.36
CA GLN A 84 32.75 13.91 13.34
C GLN A 84 32.53 13.32 14.74
N ALA A 85 32.19 12.04 14.82
CA ALA A 85 31.99 11.28 16.06
C ALA A 85 32.29 9.79 15.84
N SER A 86 32.32 8.98 16.90
CA SER A 86 32.54 7.52 16.81
C SER A 86 31.56 6.79 15.89
N ASP A 87 30.38 7.37 15.69
CA ASP A 87 29.25 6.77 14.99
C ASP A 87 28.73 7.61 13.81
N LEU A 88 29.40 8.71 13.45
CA LEU A 88 28.98 9.59 12.35
C LEU A 88 30.15 9.98 11.44
N ILE A 89 30.01 9.62 10.17
CA ILE A 89 30.97 9.98 9.12
C ILE A 89 30.26 10.90 8.12
N LYS A 90 30.86 12.05 7.85
CA LYS A 90 30.41 13.01 6.86
C LYS A 90 31.30 12.94 5.62
N ILE A 91 30.70 12.76 4.46
CA ILE A 91 31.39 12.87 3.16
C ILE A 91 30.88 14.14 2.48
N SER A 92 31.81 14.97 2.05
CA SER A 92 31.58 16.30 1.44
C SER A 92 32.45 16.46 0.19
N ASN A 93 32.30 17.58 -0.53
CA ASN A 93 32.91 17.81 -1.84
C ASN A 93 32.45 16.79 -2.89
N LEU A 94 31.14 16.54 -2.91
CA LEU A 94 30.51 15.63 -3.88
C LEU A 94 30.18 16.40 -5.17
N PRO A 95 30.25 15.75 -6.35
CA PRO A 95 29.85 16.39 -7.59
C PRO A 95 28.35 16.71 -7.54
N ALA A 96 27.95 17.80 -8.18
CA ALA A 96 26.54 18.12 -8.35
C ALA A 96 25.88 17.02 -9.19
N ILE A 97 24.87 16.35 -8.61
CA ILE A 97 24.11 15.32 -9.28
C ILE A 97 22.73 15.88 -9.58
N ASP A 98 22.36 15.92 -10.85
CA ASP A 98 21.01 16.32 -11.30
C ASP A 98 20.03 15.14 -11.14
N ILE A 99 19.70 14.83 -9.88
CA ILE A 99 18.64 13.88 -9.54
C ILE A 99 17.63 14.63 -8.68
N ASP A 100 16.38 14.67 -9.15
CA ASP A 100 15.27 15.15 -8.33
C ASP A 100 15.04 14.19 -7.16
N PHE A 101 15.45 14.64 -5.97
CA PHE A 101 15.29 13.90 -4.73
C PHE A 101 13.82 13.55 -4.45
N VAL A 102 12.87 14.41 -4.80
CA VAL A 102 11.45 14.16 -4.53
C VAL A 102 10.94 13.02 -5.41
N ALA A 103 11.25 13.06 -6.71
CA ALA A 103 10.94 11.98 -7.64
C ALA A 103 11.65 10.65 -7.27
N TRP A 104 12.94 10.73 -6.92
CA TRP A 104 13.73 9.57 -6.51
C TRP A 104 13.19 8.93 -5.23
N LYS A 105 12.84 9.75 -4.23
CA LYS A 105 12.25 9.26 -2.98
C LYS A 105 10.90 8.62 -3.25
N ALA A 106 10.08 9.20 -4.12
CA ALA A 106 8.78 8.63 -4.49
C ALA A 106 8.88 7.21 -5.08
N ASP A 107 9.92 6.93 -5.87
CA ASP A 107 10.18 5.60 -6.45
C ASP A 107 10.56 4.54 -5.39
N HIS A 108 11.23 4.96 -4.31
CA HIS A 108 11.75 4.08 -3.26
C HIS A 108 10.92 4.07 -1.97
N THR A 109 10.01 5.01 -1.80
CA THR A 109 8.89 4.86 -0.88
C THR A 109 7.88 3.93 -1.53
N PRO A 110 7.34 2.91 -0.84
CA PRO A 110 6.05 2.39 -1.21
C PRO A 110 5.12 3.58 -1.05
N VAL A 111 4.84 4.24 -2.16
CA VAL A 111 3.67 5.09 -2.25
C VAL A 111 2.56 4.22 -1.64
N MET A 112 1.79 4.77 -0.70
CA MET A 112 0.46 4.25 -0.46
C MET A 112 -0.28 4.46 -1.77
N GLN A 113 -0.01 3.59 -2.74
CA GLN A 113 -0.63 3.60 -4.03
C GLN A 113 -2.03 3.11 -3.71
N ILE A 114 -2.94 4.06 -3.54
CA ILE A 114 -4.08 4.03 -4.43
C ILE A 114 -3.47 4.17 -5.83
N LYS A 115 -2.92 3.08 -6.36
CA LYS A 115 -2.76 2.95 -7.80
C LYS A 115 -4.20 2.77 -8.22
N PRO A 116 -4.79 3.66 -9.04
CA PRO A 116 -5.86 3.21 -9.86
C PRO A 116 -5.20 2.19 -10.80
N SER A 117 -5.16 0.92 -10.40
CA SER A 117 -5.09 -0.15 -11.37
C SER A 117 -6.42 -0.07 -12.10
N ALA A 118 -6.43 0.68 -13.21
CA ALA A 118 -7.34 0.40 -14.29
C ALA A 118 -7.03 -1.05 -14.71
N ASP A 119 -7.70 -1.99 -14.10
CA ASP A 119 -8.93 -2.50 -14.67
C ASP A 119 -9.52 -3.51 -13.69
N VAL A 120 -10.76 -3.25 -13.29
CA VAL A 120 -11.62 -4.12 -12.45
C VAL A 120 -11.33 -4.04 -10.95
N SER A 121 -11.86 -3.01 -10.26
CA SER A 121 -12.39 -3.09 -8.87
C SER A 121 -12.47 -1.72 -8.16
N LEU A 122 -11.71 -0.69 -8.56
CA LEU A 122 -11.78 0.64 -7.93
C LEU A 122 -13.18 1.27 -7.89
N PRO A 123 -14.01 1.17 -8.95
CA PRO A 123 -15.39 1.65 -8.88
C PRO A 123 -16.21 0.90 -7.83
N ALA A 124 -16.04 -0.42 -7.73
CA ALA A 124 -16.82 -1.27 -6.83
C ALA A 124 -16.50 -0.98 -5.36
N PHE A 125 -15.23 -0.80 -5.01
CA PHE A 125 -14.85 -0.42 -3.64
C PHE A 125 -15.40 0.96 -3.25
N LYS A 126 -15.28 1.95 -4.14
CA LYS A 126 -15.80 3.30 -3.89
C LYS A 126 -17.32 3.28 -3.67
N VAL A 127 -18.06 2.61 -4.55
CA VAL A 127 -19.52 2.47 -4.43
C VAL A 127 -19.90 1.73 -3.14
N ALA A 128 -19.18 0.66 -2.78
CA ALA A 128 -19.42 -0.07 -1.54
C ALA A 128 -19.16 0.78 -0.29
N TYR A 129 -18.11 1.61 -0.31
CA TYR A 129 -17.81 2.54 0.78
C TYR A 129 -18.89 3.61 0.93
N GLU A 130 -19.34 4.21 -0.17
CA GLU A 130 -20.43 5.20 -0.16
C GLU A 130 -21.73 4.57 0.38
N LEU A 131 -22.05 3.34 -0.06
CA LEU A 131 -23.19 2.57 0.46
C LEU A 131 -23.02 2.29 1.96
N CYS A 132 -21.85 1.85 2.42
CA CYS A 132 -21.58 1.58 3.82
C CYS A 132 -21.76 2.83 4.70
N LEU A 133 -21.23 3.98 4.25
CA LEU A 133 -21.41 5.25 4.94
C LEU A 133 -22.89 5.66 5.01
N TYR A 134 -23.62 5.48 3.91
CA TYR A 134 -25.05 5.73 3.86
C TYR A 134 -25.83 4.83 4.84
N LEU A 135 -25.54 3.53 4.87
CA LEU A 135 -26.16 2.58 5.79
C LEU A 135 -25.83 2.90 7.25
N CYS A 136 -24.59 3.26 7.57
CA CYS A 136 -24.19 3.69 8.91
C CYS A 136 -25.00 4.91 9.38
N LYS A 137 -25.14 5.92 8.52
CA LYS A 137 -25.95 7.12 8.80
C LYS A 137 -27.43 6.76 8.95
N LEU A 138 -27.95 5.85 8.12
CA LEU A 138 -29.34 5.42 8.18
C LEU A 138 -29.66 4.68 9.48
N CYS A 139 -28.76 3.81 9.95
CA CYS A 139 -28.91 3.05 11.19
C CYS A 139 -29.09 3.93 12.43
N SER A 140 -28.48 5.12 12.43
CA SER A 140 -28.62 6.08 13.53
C SER A 140 -30.06 6.58 13.71
N LYS A 141 -30.88 6.53 12.65
CA LYS A 141 -32.26 7.02 12.63
C LYS A 141 -33.29 5.96 13.03
N PHE A 142 -32.88 4.70 13.18
CA PHE A 142 -33.80 3.61 13.56
C PHE A 142 -34.33 3.78 14.98
N SER A 143 -35.52 3.21 15.22
CA SER A 143 -36.11 3.16 16.55
C SER A 143 -35.20 2.37 17.51
N LYS A 144 -35.28 2.67 18.81
CA LYS A 144 -34.39 2.11 19.83
C LYS A 144 -34.37 0.58 19.82
N ASN A 145 -35.50 -0.05 19.52
CA ASN A 145 -35.67 -1.51 19.51
C ASN A 145 -34.89 -2.20 18.38
N TYR A 146 -34.66 -1.49 17.25
CA TYR A 146 -33.97 -2.05 16.08
C TYR A 146 -32.54 -1.52 15.91
N ARG A 147 -32.19 -0.39 16.53
CA ARG A 147 -30.88 0.26 16.37
C ARG A 147 -29.70 -0.62 16.79
N TYR A 148 -29.82 -1.31 17.91
CA TYR A 148 -28.75 -2.13 18.51
C TYR A 148 -28.83 -3.61 18.11
N SER A 149 -29.94 -4.02 17.50
CA SER A 149 -30.13 -5.38 17.00
C SER A 149 -29.85 -5.41 15.48
N LEU A 150 -30.88 -5.19 14.67
CA LEU A 150 -30.79 -5.20 13.20
C LEU A 150 -29.86 -4.10 12.67
N GLY A 151 -29.89 -2.90 13.25
CA GLY A 151 -29.06 -1.78 12.82
C GLY A 151 -27.57 -1.95 13.15
N GLU A 152 -27.22 -2.69 14.20
CA GLU A 152 -25.82 -3.03 14.48
C GLU A 152 -25.34 -4.15 13.55
N ASN A 153 -26.16 -5.19 13.37
CA ASN A 153 -25.85 -6.26 12.42
C ASN A 153 -25.70 -5.73 10.99
N LEU A 154 -26.55 -4.80 10.56
CA LEU A 154 -26.45 -4.16 9.26
C LEU A 154 -25.12 -3.40 9.09
N ARG A 155 -24.68 -2.66 10.12
CA ARG A 155 -23.39 -1.97 10.11
C ARG A 155 -22.23 -2.95 10.02
N LYS A 156 -22.25 -4.03 10.80
CA LYS A 156 -21.22 -5.09 10.76
C LYS A 156 -21.13 -5.71 9.37
N THR A 157 -22.26 -6.09 8.77
CA THR A 157 -22.31 -6.62 7.40
C THR A 157 -21.71 -5.63 6.39
N ALA A 158 -22.08 -4.34 6.48
CA ALA A 158 -21.62 -3.31 5.54
C ALA A 158 -20.12 -3.04 5.65
N VAL A 159 -19.56 -3.05 6.86
CA VAL A 159 -18.12 -2.92 7.09
C VAL A 159 -17.38 -4.14 6.54
N LEU A 160 -17.87 -5.35 6.82
CA LEU A 160 -17.27 -6.59 6.34
C LEU A 160 -17.26 -6.68 4.81
N LEU A 161 -18.31 -6.19 4.14
CA LEU A 161 -18.33 -6.04 2.68
C LEU A 161 -17.20 -5.14 2.18
N CYS A 162 -16.98 -3.98 2.83
CA CYS A 162 -15.90 -3.06 2.45
C CYS A 162 -14.51 -3.68 2.67
N GLU A 163 -14.32 -4.38 3.79
CA GLU A 163 -13.06 -5.07 4.11
C GLU A 163 -12.76 -6.17 3.09
N ASN A 164 -13.74 -7.02 2.78
CA ASN A 164 -13.57 -8.09 1.79
C ASN A 164 -13.29 -7.55 0.38
N LEU A 165 -13.96 -6.48 -0.04
CA LEU A 165 -13.67 -5.81 -1.31
C LEU A 165 -12.26 -5.20 -1.34
N TYR A 166 -11.82 -4.60 -0.24
CA TYR A 166 -10.45 -4.09 -0.13
C TYR A 166 -9.42 -5.22 -0.19
N LEU A 167 -9.63 -6.32 0.54
CA LEU A 167 -8.72 -7.47 0.49
C LEU A 167 -8.70 -8.12 -0.90
N ALA A 168 -9.83 -8.16 -1.60
CA ALA A 168 -9.91 -8.60 -2.98
C ALA A 168 -9.09 -7.72 -3.94
N THR A 169 -8.97 -6.41 -3.68
CA THR A 169 -8.10 -5.53 -4.47
C THR A 169 -6.61 -5.72 -4.20
N LYS A 170 -6.24 -6.25 -3.03
CA LYS A 170 -4.85 -6.25 -2.53
C LYS A 170 -4.16 -7.62 -2.62
N ILE A 171 -4.91 -8.72 -2.48
CA ILE A 171 -4.35 -10.07 -2.35
C ILE A 171 -4.65 -10.89 -3.61
N GLU A 172 -3.75 -10.84 -4.60
CA GLU A 172 -3.91 -11.55 -5.89
C GLU A 172 -4.20 -13.05 -5.74
N LYS A 173 -3.53 -13.75 -4.81
CA LYS A 173 -3.63 -15.20 -4.62
C LYS A 173 -4.95 -15.70 -4.02
N HIS A 174 -5.76 -14.83 -3.42
CA HIS A 174 -7.01 -15.20 -2.75
C HIS A 174 -8.21 -14.36 -3.18
N THR A 175 -8.07 -13.63 -4.28
CA THR A 175 -9.09 -12.72 -4.80
C THR A 175 -10.47 -13.39 -4.94
N PHE A 176 -10.53 -14.62 -5.46
CA PHE A 176 -11.78 -15.37 -5.61
C PHE A 176 -12.52 -15.59 -4.28
N LYS A 177 -11.79 -15.97 -3.22
CA LYS A 177 -12.39 -16.19 -1.89
C LYS A 177 -13.04 -14.91 -1.37
N PHE A 178 -12.32 -13.79 -1.44
CA PHE A 178 -12.83 -12.50 -0.96
C PHE A 178 -13.99 -11.96 -1.81
N ILE A 179 -13.99 -12.21 -3.13
CA ILE A 179 -15.11 -11.86 -4.00
C ILE A 179 -16.35 -12.71 -3.66
N SER A 180 -16.18 -14.02 -3.46
CA SER A 180 -17.29 -14.90 -3.05
C SER A 180 -17.88 -14.47 -1.71
N SER A 181 -17.03 -14.20 -0.72
CA SER A 181 -17.47 -13.66 0.57
C SER A 181 -18.18 -12.31 0.43
N SER A 182 -17.70 -11.43 -0.46
CA SER A 182 -18.38 -10.14 -0.74
C SER A 182 -19.79 -10.34 -1.33
N ALA A 183 -19.98 -11.33 -2.20
CA ALA A 183 -21.28 -11.67 -2.76
C ALA A 183 -22.25 -12.22 -1.69
N GLU A 184 -21.75 -13.03 -0.75
CA GLU A 184 -22.53 -13.50 0.40
C GLU A 184 -22.97 -12.33 1.30
N GLU A 185 -22.08 -11.37 1.57
CA GLU A 185 -22.44 -10.20 2.37
C GLU A 185 -23.44 -9.28 1.67
N LEU A 186 -23.38 -9.12 0.34
CA LEU A 186 -24.42 -8.40 -0.41
C LEU A 186 -25.80 -9.07 -0.27
N ASN A 187 -25.85 -10.41 -0.32
CA ASN A 187 -27.10 -11.14 -0.10
C ASN A 187 -27.60 -10.95 1.33
N ARG A 188 -26.71 -10.97 2.32
CA ARG A 188 -27.04 -10.67 3.72
C ARG A 188 -27.59 -9.25 3.88
N LEU A 189 -26.98 -8.25 3.23
CA LEU A 189 -27.48 -6.88 3.21
C LEU A 189 -28.89 -6.79 2.62
N ARG A 190 -29.18 -7.46 1.49
CA ARG A 190 -30.53 -7.47 0.91
C ARG A 190 -31.59 -7.97 1.88
N ILE A 191 -31.31 -9.08 2.56
CA ILE A 191 -32.25 -9.66 3.53
C ILE A 191 -32.49 -8.68 4.68
N GLN A 192 -31.42 -8.11 5.25
CA GLN A 192 -31.52 -7.14 6.34
C GLN A 192 -32.29 -5.88 5.92
N ILE A 193 -32.06 -5.37 4.71
CA ILE A 193 -32.74 -4.18 4.17
C ILE A 193 -34.22 -4.46 3.88
N ARG A 194 -34.57 -5.64 3.38
CA ARG A 194 -35.99 -6.05 3.22
C ARG A 194 -36.70 -6.11 4.57
N LEU A 195 -36.09 -6.74 5.58
CA LEU A 195 -36.65 -6.78 6.93
C LEU A 195 -36.84 -5.36 7.49
N LEU A 196 -35.88 -4.47 7.31
CA LEU A 196 -35.99 -3.08 7.79
C LEU A 196 -37.09 -2.29 7.07
N LYS A 197 -37.36 -2.59 5.78
CA LYS A 197 -38.51 -2.01 5.06
C LYS A 197 -39.83 -2.53 5.63
N ASP A 198 -39.94 -3.85 5.82
CA ASP A 198 -41.18 -4.47 6.29
C ASP A 198 -41.49 -4.06 7.74
N LEU A 199 -40.46 -3.80 8.54
CA LEU A 199 -40.54 -3.19 9.89
C LEU A 199 -40.71 -1.66 9.87
N GLN A 200 -40.92 -1.06 8.70
CA GLN A 200 -41.12 0.38 8.49
C GLN A 200 -39.98 1.27 9.05
N GLN A 201 -38.77 0.74 9.18
CA GLN A 201 -37.59 1.51 9.63
C GLN A 201 -36.94 2.31 8.51
N ILE A 202 -37.22 1.94 7.25
CA ILE A 202 -36.76 2.65 6.06
C ILE A 202 -37.93 2.93 5.13
N THR A 203 -37.87 4.05 4.44
CA THR A 203 -38.89 4.41 3.44
C THR A 203 -38.72 3.60 2.16
N ILE A 204 -39.79 3.52 1.36
CA ILE A 204 -39.78 2.85 0.05
C ILE A 204 -38.71 3.46 -0.88
N LYS A 205 -38.53 4.79 -0.83
CA LYS A 205 -37.49 5.49 -1.62
C LYS A 205 -36.09 5.07 -1.21
N GLN A 206 -35.81 5.00 0.09
CA GLN A 206 -34.51 4.56 0.61
C GLN A 206 -34.24 3.10 0.28
N TRP A 207 -35.24 2.23 0.41
CA TRP A 207 -35.15 0.82 0.03
C TRP A 207 -34.84 0.65 -1.47
N ALA A 208 -35.51 1.41 -2.34
CA ALA A 208 -35.26 1.37 -3.78
C ALA A 208 -33.84 1.84 -4.13
N TYR A 209 -33.36 2.92 -3.51
CA TYR A 209 -31.99 3.40 -3.68
C TYR A 209 -30.96 2.34 -3.27
N ILE A 210 -31.10 1.77 -2.06
CA ILE A 210 -30.16 0.78 -1.55
C ILE A 210 -30.12 -0.46 -2.44
N ASN A 211 -31.27 -0.96 -2.91
CA ASN A 211 -31.29 -2.13 -3.79
C ASN A 211 -30.60 -1.85 -5.12
N ARG A 212 -30.77 -0.66 -5.70
CA ARG A 212 -30.08 -0.28 -6.93
C ARG A 212 -28.56 -0.34 -6.74
N GLU A 213 -28.04 0.26 -5.68
CA GLU A 213 -26.61 0.24 -5.38
C GLU A 213 -26.09 -1.19 -5.15
N ILE A 214 -26.88 -2.04 -4.48
CA ILE A 214 -26.55 -3.46 -4.31
C ILE A 214 -26.52 -4.21 -5.65
N ASP A 215 -27.49 -3.95 -6.54
CA ASP A 215 -27.57 -4.59 -7.87
C ASP A 215 -26.35 -4.20 -8.73
N ASP A 216 -25.96 -2.93 -8.69
CA ASP A 216 -24.81 -2.42 -9.42
C ASP A 216 -23.50 -2.99 -8.87
N LEU A 217 -23.36 -3.09 -7.55
CA LEU A 217 -22.22 -3.77 -6.91
C LEU A 217 -22.17 -5.26 -7.29
N GLN A 218 -23.31 -5.95 -7.30
CA GLN A 218 -23.35 -7.36 -7.67
C GLN A 218 -22.93 -7.58 -9.13
N LYS A 219 -23.39 -6.73 -10.07
CA LYS A 219 -22.94 -6.78 -11.47
C LYS A 219 -21.43 -6.58 -11.58
N ASN A 220 -20.89 -5.56 -10.90
CA ASN A 220 -19.46 -5.27 -10.91
C ASN A 220 -18.62 -6.44 -10.36
N LEU A 221 -19.10 -7.10 -9.30
CA LEU A 221 -18.46 -8.29 -8.77
C LEU A 221 -18.50 -9.47 -9.76
N MET A 222 -19.64 -9.72 -10.40
CA MET A 222 -19.78 -10.81 -11.38
C MET A 222 -18.87 -10.62 -12.60
N THR A 223 -18.73 -9.39 -13.11
CA THR A 223 -17.76 -9.07 -14.16
C THR A 223 -16.31 -9.28 -13.72
N GLY A 224 -16.03 -9.07 -12.43
CA GLY A 224 -14.73 -9.43 -11.85
C GLY A 224 -14.49 -10.94 -11.89
N ILE A 225 -15.46 -11.74 -11.44
CA ILE A 225 -15.34 -13.21 -11.39
C ILE A 225 -15.12 -13.81 -12.78
N SER A 226 -15.82 -13.32 -13.81
CA SER A 226 -15.65 -13.85 -15.18
C SER A 226 -14.23 -13.63 -15.68
N LYS A 227 -13.67 -12.42 -15.49
CA LYS A 227 -12.30 -12.10 -15.88
C LYS A 227 -11.25 -12.94 -15.16
N PHE A 228 -11.46 -13.26 -13.87
CA PHE A 228 -10.56 -14.16 -13.14
C PHE A 228 -10.60 -15.60 -13.64
N LYS A 229 -11.78 -16.12 -14.02
CA LYS A 229 -11.91 -17.45 -14.64
C LYS A 229 -11.23 -17.53 -16.00
N ASP A 230 -11.30 -16.47 -16.79
CA ASP A 230 -10.64 -16.36 -18.09
C ASP A 230 -9.10 -16.34 -17.93
N LEU A 231 -8.59 -15.72 -16.85
CA LEU A 231 -7.16 -15.69 -16.51
C LEU A 231 -6.64 -17.05 -16.01
N GLU A 232 -7.39 -17.75 -15.16
CA GLU A 232 -7.03 -19.10 -14.70
C GLU A 232 -7.01 -20.13 -15.85
N SER A 233 -7.95 -20.01 -16.79
CA SER A 233 -8.01 -20.87 -17.98
C SER A 233 -6.89 -20.56 -19.00
N ALA A 234 -6.44 -19.30 -19.09
CA ALA A 234 -5.27 -18.93 -19.89
C ALA A 234 -3.94 -19.42 -19.29
N SER A 235 -3.82 -19.49 -17.95
CA SER A 235 -2.60 -19.98 -17.28
C SER A 235 -2.41 -21.50 -17.28
N ASN A 236 -3.43 -22.27 -17.69
CA ASN A 236 -3.39 -23.75 -17.74
C ASN A 236 -3.05 -24.33 -19.12
N VAL A 237 -2.68 -23.52 -20.12
CA VAL A 237 -2.20 -24.01 -21.42
C VAL A 237 -0.67 -24.06 -21.42
N VAL A 238 -0.10 -25.15 -20.91
CA VAL A 238 1.33 -25.48 -21.09
C VAL A 238 1.54 -26.00 -22.52
N PRO A 239 2.56 -25.55 -23.28
CA PRO A 239 2.86 -26.11 -24.59
C PRO A 239 3.36 -27.55 -24.43
N GLN A 240 2.70 -28.50 -25.11
CA GLN A 240 3.21 -29.87 -25.22
C GLN A 240 4.59 -29.83 -25.88
N SER A 241 5.58 -30.36 -25.16
CA SER A 241 6.96 -30.52 -25.58
C SER A 241 7.05 -31.22 -26.95
N THR A 242 7.81 -30.60 -27.83
CA THR A 242 8.24 -31.11 -29.14
C THR A 242 8.83 -32.50 -28.99
N GLN A 243 8.16 -33.52 -29.54
CA GLN A 243 8.77 -34.81 -29.82
C GLN A 243 9.93 -34.57 -30.80
N THR A 244 11.15 -34.65 -30.30
CA THR A 244 12.33 -34.74 -31.16
C THR A 244 12.58 -36.21 -31.40
N SER A 245 12.17 -36.67 -32.57
CA SER A 245 12.58 -37.92 -33.18
C SER A 245 14.09 -37.89 -33.41
N PHE A 246 14.79 -38.91 -32.92
CA PHE A 246 16.08 -39.31 -33.48
C PHE A 246 16.09 -40.83 -33.64
N ASN A 247 16.39 -41.22 -34.88
CA ASN A 247 16.74 -42.57 -35.32
C ASN A 247 17.99 -43.08 -34.59
#